data_AF-A0A497QXY7-F1
#
_entry.id   AF-A0A497QXY7-F1
#
_cell.length_a   1.000
_cell.length_b   1.000
_cell.length_c   1.000
_cell.angle_alpha   90.00
_cell.angle_beta   90.00
_cell.angle_gamma   90.00
#
_symmetry.space_group_name_H-M   'P 1'
#
loop_
_entity.id
_entity.type
_entity.pdbx_description
1 polymer ?
#
loop_
_entity_poly.entity_id
_entity_poly.type
_entity_poly.pdbx_seq_one_letter_code
_entity_poly.pdbx_strand_id
1 'polypeptide(L)'
;MDKESKEFFSMDTVIFDEEPAEEDNDEVDLDLLEPEEVFEELFEKLNPLTIPAVVLGVILLIINFTKVLDGFPISKMVIGFVGGLSFVFGCSELIIFGVKGIAKKFNWSSYFMGIIAAIGADSSDIVVVSILLLRAKKLLATGDADNIVLGNELALTSITFLLTTVLINLLILGITMIVVSRKKPFKLPPELSSTESNLILGMAIFSFILITFGFTHNSIGIAEFDRVFQGVIGSALLLFYFMFILFLIGDTKQKRSSKIGPQVLISEYFPEEEELEKLPSAQKDQRKERFIQRVKKFFKKDNDQEEKEQYIALRRFPIYVLILTFTVGIAGIFFGGKMISESIEFALVQYKLPILLYSVIVGFVSTAPEMSITFRTIVKPEAEDTKIGLIHQVSSVNQTFFLLFGFPFLFASIVNIYIPVALDTTLVFTGIFAISLALHLMIIDDNQFDRVEGTLILIASIASLLSLAIIGGALH
;
A
#
# COMPACT_ATOMS: atom_id res chain seq x y z
N MET A 1 -56.55 45.86 31.96
CA MET A 1 -56.30 45.26 33.28
C MET A 1 -57.20 44.05 33.47
N ASP A 2 -56.90 42.84 33.03
CA ASP A 2 -56.02 42.22 32.02
C ASP A 2 -56.38 40.73 32.16
N LYS A 3 -57.18 40.15 31.26
CA LYS A 3 -56.73 39.24 30.19
C LYS A 3 -55.53 38.37 30.61
N GLU A 4 -55.78 37.09 30.86
CA GLU A 4 -54.99 36.00 30.26
C GLU A 4 -55.75 34.67 30.34
N SER A 5 -56.30 34.30 29.19
CA SER A 5 -56.84 32.99 28.85
C SER A 5 -55.69 32.06 28.47
N LYS A 6 -55.50 30.97 29.21
CA LYS A 6 -54.67 29.84 28.77
C LYS A 6 -55.55 28.88 27.96
N GLU A 7 -55.52 29.03 26.64
CA GLU A 7 -55.98 28.01 25.71
C GLU A 7 -55.00 26.84 25.72
N PHE A 8 -55.53 25.65 26.05
CA PHE A 8 -54.86 24.38 25.89
C PHE A 8 -54.83 24.04 24.39
N PHE A 9 -53.65 24.09 23.78
CA PHE A 9 -53.41 23.48 22.47
C PHE A 9 -53.31 21.96 22.66
N SER A 10 -54.35 21.23 22.27
CA SER A 10 -54.25 19.80 21.98
C SER A 10 -53.51 19.63 20.65
N MET A 11 -52.24 19.27 20.71
CA MET A 11 -51.53 18.76 19.54
C MET A 11 -52.07 17.36 19.26
N ASP A 12 -52.80 17.22 18.15
CA ASP A 12 -53.06 15.93 17.54
C ASP A 12 -51.72 15.31 17.15
N THR A 13 -51.30 14.28 17.89
CA THR A 13 -50.24 13.37 17.47
C THR A 13 -50.72 12.63 16.23
N VAL A 14 -50.31 13.11 15.06
CA VAL A 14 -50.35 12.34 13.81
C VAL A 14 -49.34 11.20 13.99
N ILE A 15 -49.83 10.04 14.43
CA ILE A 15 -49.08 8.79 14.39
C ILE A 15 -48.99 8.42 12.92
N PHE A 16 -47.84 8.67 12.31
CA PHE A 16 -47.48 8.02 11.06
C PHE A 16 -47.14 6.57 11.42
N ASP A 17 -48.08 5.65 11.19
CA ASP A 17 -47.77 4.24 10.99
C ASP A 17 -46.94 4.13 9.70
N GLU A 18 -45.64 4.41 9.80
CA GLU A 18 -44.67 3.91 8.84
C GLU A 18 -44.58 2.40 9.07
N GLU A 19 -45.25 1.63 8.20
CA GLU A 19 -44.96 0.21 8.04
C GLU A 19 -43.44 0.06 7.96
N PRO A 20 -42.81 -0.75 8.83
CA PRO A 20 -41.39 -1.03 8.68
C PRO A 20 -41.22 -1.64 7.30
N ALA A 21 -40.55 -0.91 6.41
CA ALA A 21 -40.12 -1.45 5.13
C ALA A 21 -39.46 -2.79 5.43
N GLU A 22 -40.10 -3.88 4.99
CA GLU A 22 -39.52 -5.21 5.03
C GLU A 22 -38.18 -5.09 4.31
N GLU A 23 -37.09 -5.05 5.09
CA GLU A 23 -35.76 -5.30 4.56
C GLU A 23 -35.82 -6.74 4.08
N ASP A 24 -36.12 -6.90 2.79
CA ASP A 24 -35.86 -8.13 2.04
C ASP A 24 -34.38 -8.45 2.26
N ASN A 25 -34.12 -9.22 3.32
CA ASN A 25 -32.93 -10.05 3.45
C ASN A 25 -33.06 -11.13 2.38
N ASP A 26 -32.94 -10.71 1.12
CA ASP A 26 -32.56 -11.57 0.03
C ASP A 26 -31.10 -11.97 0.30
N GLU A 27 -30.90 -12.85 1.30
CA GLU A 27 -29.77 -13.77 1.29
C GLU A 27 -29.98 -14.62 0.04
N VAL A 28 -29.51 -14.09 -1.09
CA VAL A 28 -29.35 -14.84 -2.32
C VAL A 28 -28.46 -16.01 -1.93
N ASP A 29 -29.05 -17.20 -1.83
CA ASP A 29 -28.35 -18.46 -1.67
C ASP A 29 -27.44 -18.59 -2.89
N LEU A 30 -26.19 -18.14 -2.74
CA LEU A 30 -25.17 -18.23 -3.77
C LEU A 30 -24.66 -19.66 -3.73
N ASP A 31 -25.11 -20.46 -4.70
CA ASP A 31 -24.56 -21.79 -4.92
C ASP A 31 -23.04 -21.72 -4.97
N LEU A 32 -22.39 -22.52 -4.12
CA LEU A 32 -20.94 -22.64 -4.10
C LEU A 32 -20.50 -23.27 -5.42
N LEU A 33 -19.43 -22.73 -6.01
CA LEU A 33 -18.87 -23.25 -7.25
C LEU A 33 -18.42 -24.70 -7.07
N GLU A 34 -18.67 -25.53 -8.07
CA GLU A 34 -18.09 -26.86 -8.13
C GLU A 34 -16.56 -26.77 -8.29
N PRO A 35 -15.79 -27.79 -7.84
CA PRO A 35 -14.32 -27.73 -7.88
C PRO A 35 -13.72 -27.40 -9.25
N GLU A 36 -14.35 -27.83 -10.35
CA GLU A 36 -13.89 -27.56 -11.71
C GLU A 36 -14.10 -26.09 -12.10
N GLU A 37 -15.28 -25.54 -11.79
CA GLU A 37 -15.64 -24.13 -12.03
C GLU A 37 -14.78 -23.19 -11.18
N VAL A 38 -14.43 -23.60 -9.96
CA VAL A 38 -13.50 -22.86 -9.08
C VAL A 38 -12.17 -22.61 -9.78
N PHE A 39 -11.62 -23.62 -10.47
CA PHE A 39 -10.35 -23.44 -11.17
C PHE A 39 -10.53 -22.50 -12.35
N GLU A 40 -11.52 -22.73 -13.21
CA GLU A 40 -11.75 -21.87 -14.38
C GLU A 40 -11.92 -20.39 -13.98
N GLU A 41 -12.74 -20.13 -12.97
CA GLU A 41 -12.97 -18.77 -12.48
C GLU A 41 -11.73 -18.19 -11.80
N LEU A 42 -10.94 -18.99 -11.07
CA LEU A 42 -9.66 -18.54 -10.52
C LEU A 42 -8.69 -18.11 -11.64
N PHE A 43 -8.60 -18.89 -12.72
CA PHE A 43 -7.74 -18.60 -13.86
C PHE A 43 -8.18 -17.34 -14.62
N GLU A 44 -9.49 -17.11 -14.71
CA GLU A 44 -10.05 -15.92 -15.37
C GLU A 44 -9.85 -14.64 -14.54
N LYS A 45 -9.95 -14.74 -13.21
CA LYS A 45 -9.83 -13.58 -12.31
C LYS A 45 -8.38 -13.20 -11.98
N LEU A 46 -7.44 -14.15 -12.07
CA LEU A 46 -6.02 -13.85 -11.94
C LEU A 46 -5.49 -13.14 -13.19
N ASN A 47 -4.49 -12.29 -13.01
CA ASN A 47 -3.76 -11.68 -14.09
C ASN A 47 -3.12 -12.76 -14.96
N PRO A 48 -3.19 -12.63 -16.30
CA PRO A 48 -2.60 -13.60 -17.22
C PRO A 48 -1.09 -13.80 -17.02
N LEU A 49 -0.39 -12.86 -16.38
CA LEU A 49 1.04 -13.00 -16.08
C LEU A 49 1.34 -13.80 -14.80
N THR A 50 0.36 -13.99 -13.91
CA THR A 50 0.56 -14.64 -12.60
C THR A 50 0.96 -16.09 -12.74
N ILE A 51 0.20 -16.87 -13.50
CA ILE A 51 0.50 -18.30 -13.69
C ILE A 51 1.84 -18.50 -14.40
N PRO A 52 2.14 -17.83 -15.53
CA PRO A 52 3.46 -17.91 -16.14
C PRO A 52 4.60 -17.54 -15.18
N ALA A 53 4.42 -16.51 -14.34
CA ALA A 53 5.42 -16.09 -13.37
C ALA A 53 5.66 -17.15 -12.29
N VAL A 54 4.58 -17.73 -11.72
CA VAL A 54 4.70 -18.83 -10.74
C VAL A 54 5.34 -20.06 -11.37
N VAL A 55 4.92 -20.47 -12.56
CA VAL A 55 5.49 -21.63 -13.28
C VAL A 55 6.97 -21.42 -13.58
N LEU A 56 7.34 -20.23 -14.09
CA LEU A 56 8.73 -19.87 -14.34
C LEU A 56 9.54 -19.89 -13.03
N GLY A 57 9.00 -19.34 -11.95
CA GLY A 57 9.58 -19.38 -10.61
C GLY A 57 9.87 -20.81 -10.15
N VAL A 58 8.90 -21.73 -10.28
CA VAL A 58 9.06 -23.15 -9.92
C VAL A 58 10.16 -23.82 -10.74
N ILE A 59 10.18 -23.60 -12.06
CA ILE A 59 11.21 -24.18 -12.93
C ILE A 59 12.60 -23.69 -12.53
N LEU A 60 12.77 -22.38 -12.34
CA LEU A 60 14.05 -21.78 -11.96
C LEU A 60 14.48 -22.17 -10.53
N LEU A 61 13.54 -22.37 -9.62
CA LEU A 61 13.78 -22.92 -8.28
C LEU A 61 14.34 -24.35 -8.37
N ILE A 62 13.71 -25.23 -9.15
CA ILE A 62 14.20 -26.59 -9.36
C ILE A 62 15.61 -26.58 -9.95
N ILE A 63 15.86 -25.73 -10.96
CA ILE A 63 17.20 -25.58 -11.54
C ILE A 63 18.21 -25.11 -10.49
N ASN A 64 17.85 -24.15 -9.65
CA ASN A 64 18.73 -23.63 -8.60
C ASN A 64 19.05 -24.70 -7.52
N PHE A 65 18.10 -25.58 -7.19
CA PHE A 65 18.29 -26.66 -6.20
C PHE A 65 19.00 -27.90 -6.73
N THR A 66 18.86 -28.22 -8.01
CA THR A 66 19.37 -29.46 -8.62
C THR A 66 20.87 -29.45 -8.89
N LYS A 67 21.61 -28.41 -8.45
CA LYS A 67 23.06 -28.26 -8.64
C LYS A 67 23.52 -28.26 -10.11
N VAL A 68 22.59 -28.17 -11.07
CA VAL A 68 22.87 -28.16 -12.52
C VAL A 68 23.77 -26.97 -12.90
N LEU A 69 23.71 -25.88 -12.12
CA LEU A 69 24.49 -24.68 -12.32
C LEU A 69 25.80 -24.65 -11.50
N ASP A 70 26.19 -25.75 -10.86
CA ASP A 70 27.47 -25.83 -10.17
C ASP A 70 28.61 -25.62 -11.20
N GLY A 71 29.46 -24.61 -10.96
CA GLY A 71 30.49 -24.16 -11.90
C GLY A 71 30.10 -22.96 -12.77
N PHE A 72 28.84 -22.53 -12.78
CA PHE A 72 28.35 -21.35 -13.50
C PHE A 72 27.81 -20.28 -12.54
N PRO A 73 28.71 -19.56 -11.84
CA PRO A 73 28.35 -18.65 -10.76
C PRO A 73 27.40 -17.52 -11.19
N ILE A 74 27.67 -16.89 -12.34
CA ILE A 74 26.82 -15.83 -12.91
C ILE A 74 25.43 -16.36 -13.23
N SER A 75 25.36 -17.51 -13.91
CA SER A 75 24.08 -18.10 -14.30
C SER A 75 23.24 -18.47 -13.09
N LYS A 76 23.87 -19.02 -12.03
CA LYS A 76 23.20 -19.31 -10.76
C LYS A 76 22.65 -18.05 -10.11
N MET A 77 23.43 -16.97 -10.05
CA MET A 77 22.98 -15.68 -9.53
C MET A 77 21.78 -15.12 -10.31
N VAL A 78 21.88 -15.07 -11.64
CA VAL A 78 20.82 -14.53 -12.51
C VAL A 78 19.56 -15.39 -12.45
N ILE A 79 19.68 -16.72 -12.49
CA ILE A 79 18.56 -17.65 -12.40
C ILE A 79 17.89 -17.58 -11.02
N GLY A 80 18.69 -17.53 -9.95
CA GLY A 80 18.19 -17.31 -8.59
C GLY A 80 17.41 -16.00 -8.48
N PHE A 81 17.95 -14.94 -9.08
CA PHE A 81 17.34 -13.62 -9.04
C PHE A 81 16.03 -13.57 -9.82
N VAL A 82 16.06 -13.93 -11.11
CA VAL A 82 14.87 -13.92 -11.99
C VAL A 82 13.80 -14.90 -11.50
N GLY A 83 14.20 -16.08 -11.03
CA GLY A 83 13.28 -17.06 -10.47
C GLY A 83 12.63 -16.57 -9.18
N GLY A 84 13.42 -15.98 -8.28
CA GLY A 84 12.90 -15.41 -7.05
C GLY A 84 11.95 -14.24 -7.29
N LEU A 85 12.29 -13.33 -8.21
CA LEU A 85 11.43 -12.22 -8.63
C LEU A 85 10.11 -12.72 -9.26
N SER A 86 10.18 -13.72 -10.14
CA SER A 86 8.99 -14.29 -10.77
C SER A 86 8.04 -14.91 -9.74
N PHE A 87 8.60 -15.57 -8.72
CA PHE A 87 7.82 -16.09 -7.61
C PHE A 87 7.18 -14.98 -6.77
N VAL A 88 7.96 -13.98 -6.36
CA VAL A 88 7.43 -12.86 -5.56
C VAL A 88 6.27 -12.20 -6.30
N PHE A 89 6.46 -11.85 -7.58
CA PHE A 89 5.41 -11.23 -8.39
C PHE A 89 4.13 -12.08 -8.47
N GLY A 90 4.25 -13.36 -8.89
CA GLY A 90 3.08 -14.22 -9.05
C GLY A 90 2.40 -14.54 -7.72
N CYS A 91 3.18 -14.79 -6.66
CA CYS A 91 2.63 -15.17 -5.37
C CYS A 91 2.02 -14.00 -4.59
N SER A 92 2.53 -12.77 -4.75
CA SER A 92 1.89 -11.57 -4.19
C SER A 92 0.47 -11.40 -4.73
N GLU A 93 0.24 -11.70 -6.01
CA GLU A 93 -1.11 -11.63 -6.58
C GLU A 93 -2.06 -12.71 -6.03
N LEU A 94 -1.55 -13.92 -5.79
CA LEU A 94 -2.31 -14.97 -5.10
C LEU A 94 -2.70 -14.54 -3.67
N ILE A 95 -1.81 -13.86 -2.95
CA ILE A 95 -2.12 -13.30 -1.63
C ILE A 95 -3.22 -12.25 -1.74
N ILE A 96 -3.10 -11.29 -2.66
CA ILE A 96 -4.10 -10.25 -2.88
C ILE A 96 -5.46 -10.88 -3.20
N PHE A 97 -5.50 -11.88 -4.08
CA PHE A 97 -6.73 -12.60 -4.42
C PHE A 97 -7.33 -13.31 -3.19
N GLY A 98 -6.52 -14.05 -2.44
CA GLY A 98 -6.95 -14.75 -1.23
C GLY A 98 -7.51 -13.78 -0.18
N VAL A 99 -6.83 -12.67 0.07
CA VAL A 99 -7.27 -11.62 1.00
C VAL A 99 -8.59 -11.01 0.52
N LYS A 100 -8.71 -10.64 -0.76
CA LYS A 100 -9.95 -10.07 -1.31
C LYS A 100 -11.12 -11.03 -1.15
N GLY A 101 -10.94 -12.31 -1.48
CA GLY A 101 -11.99 -13.32 -1.30
C GLY A 101 -12.40 -13.49 0.17
N ILE A 102 -11.43 -13.59 1.09
CA ILE A 102 -11.69 -13.70 2.53
C ILE A 102 -12.45 -12.47 3.03
N ALA A 103 -11.96 -11.27 2.70
CA ALA A 103 -12.53 -10.00 3.12
C ALA A 103 -13.99 -9.84 2.67
N LYS A 104 -14.30 -10.22 1.42
CA LYS A 104 -15.67 -10.19 0.87
C LYS A 104 -16.58 -11.19 1.57
N LYS A 105 -16.07 -12.38 1.93
CA LYS A 105 -16.84 -13.37 2.68
C LYS A 105 -17.19 -12.91 4.10
N PHE A 106 -16.30 -12.14 4.73
CA PHE A 106 -16.53 -11.54 6.05
C PHE A 106 -17.12 -10.12 6.02
N ASN A 107 -17.56 -9.62 4.86
CA ASN A 107 -18.17 -8.29 4.69
C ASN A 107 -17.31 -7.12 5.20
N TRP A 108 -15.99 -7.23 5.04
CA TRP A 108 -15.05 -6.17 5.35
C TRP A 108 -15.27 -4.96 4.43
N SER A 109 -14.90 -3.75 4.88
CA SER A 109 -14.97 -2.56 4.03
C SER A 109 -13.95 -2.65 2.90
N SER A 110 -14.26 -2.08 1.72
CA SER A 110 -13.35 -2.11 0.57
C SER A 110 -12.00 -1.48 0.88
N TYR A 111 -12.00 -0.43 1.71
CA TYR A 111 -10.78 0.22 2.18
C TYR A 111 -9.93 -0.68 3.11
N PHE A 112 -10.54 -1.35 4.10
CA PHE A 112 -9.80 -2.29 4.97
C PHE A 112 -9.24 -3.49 4.19
N MET A 113 -10.02 -4.00 3.24
CA MET A 113 -9.55 -5.03 2.30
C MET A 113 -8.33 -4.56 1.51
N GLY A 114 -8.33 -3.30 1.04
CA GLY A 114 -7.18 -2.68 0.38
C GLY A 114 -5.93 -2.65 1.27
N ILE A 115 -6.09 -2.28 2.54
CA ILE A 115 -4.98 -2.29 3.51
C ILE A 115 -4.40 -3.69 3.69
N ILE A 116 -5.22 -4.71 3.96
CA ILE A 116 -4.71 -6.07 4.19
C ILE A 116 -4.08 -6.66 2.92
N ALA A 117 -4.64 -6.34 1.75
CA ALA A 117 -4.08 -6.77 0.47
C ALA A 117 -2.70 -6.15 0.22
N ALA A 118 -2.54 -4.87 0.53
CA ALA A 118 -1.27 -4.17 0.41
C ALA A 118 -0.22 -4.68 1.43
N ILE A 119 -0.60 -4.96 2.68
CA ILE A 119 0.28 -5.66 3.65
C ILE A 119 0.72 -7.03 3.11
N GLY A 120 -0.21 -7.74 2.45
CA GLY A 120 0.07 -9.01 1.80
C GLY A 120 1.06 -8.89 0.65
N ALA A 121 0.96 -7.83 -0.15
CA ALA A 121 1.88 -7.53 -1.24
C ALA A 121 3.28 -7.16 -0.73
N ASP A 122 3.34 -6.28 0.28
CA ASP A 122 4.55 -5.85 0.99
C ASP A 122 5.24 -7.00 1.75
N SER A 123 4.56 -8.13 1.96
CA SER A 123 5.11 -9.27 2.71
C SER A 123 6.38 -9.86 2.07
N SER A 124 6.57 -9.70 0.76
CA SER A 124 7.82 -10.10 0.10
C SER A 124 9.02 -9.35 0.61
N ASP A 125 8.86 -8.06 0.87
CA ASP A 125 9.95 -7.18 1.25
C ASP A 125 10.34 -7.46 2.69
N ILE A 126 9.33 -7.69 3.55
CA ILE A 126 9.51 -8.19 4.92
C ILE A 126 10.34 -9.47 4.93
N VAL A 127 9.98 -10.43 4.08
CA VAL A 127 10.64 -11.73 4.03
C VAL A 127 12.07 -11.61 3.53
N VAL A 128 12.31 -10.89 2.44
CA VAL A 128 13.66 -10.67 1.89
C VAL A 128 14.54 -10.01 2.95
N VAL A 129 14.08 -8.92 3.54
CA VAL A 129 14.82 -8.20 4.58
C VAL A 129 15.08 -9.07 5.81
N SER A 130 14.09 -9.84 6.25
CA SER A 130 14.25 -10.76 7.38
C SER A 130 15.34 -11.81 7.10
N ILE A 131 15.36 -12.37 5.90
CA ILE A 131 16.37 -13.36 5.50
C ILE A 131 17.76 -12.72 5.42
N LEU A 132 17.89 -11.52 4.83
CA LEU A 132 19.16 -10.79 4.77
C LEU A 132 19.70 -10.48 6.16
N LEU A 133 18.85 -10.00 7.07
CA LEU A 133 19.22 -9.73 8.46
C LEU A 133 19.62 -11.02 9.19
N LEU A 134 18.85 -12.10 9.09
CA LEU A 134 19.20 -13.37 9.72
C LEU A 134 20.54 -13.94 9.20
N ARG A 135 20.85 -13.75 7.92
CA ARG A 135 22.14 -14.12 7.33
C ARG A 135 23.27 -13.23 7.86
N ALA A 136 23.05 -11.92 7.90
CA ALA A 136 23.99 -10.97 8.48
C ALA A 136 24.35 -11.36 9.91
N LYS A 137 23.36 -11.67 10.76
CA LYS A 137 23.59 -12.18 12.13
C LYS A 137 24.46 -13.41 12.16
N LYS A 138 24.17 -14.39 11.31
CA LYS A 138 24.90 -15.65 11.28
C LYS A 138 26.38 -15.43 10.92
N LEU A 139 26.64 -14.54 9.97
CA LEU A 139 28.00 -14.17 9.54
C LEU A 139 28.74 -13.39 10.62
N LEU A 140 28.09 -12.40 11.24
CA LEU A 140 28.66 -11.63 12.35
C LEU A 140 29.02 -12.52 13.55
N ALA A 141 28.22 -13.55 13.81
CA ALA A 141 28.46 -14.50 14.90
C ALA A 141 29.69 -15.40 14.70
N THR A 142 30.25 -15.52 13.49
CA THR A 142 31.46 -16.34 13.28
C THR A 142 32.73 -15.65 13.78
N GLY A 143 32.71 -14.31 13.92
CA GLY A 143 33.86 -13.51 14.34
C GLY A 143 35.00 -13.44 13.33
N ASP A 144 34.78 -13.91 12.09
CA ASP A 144 35.78 -13.84 11.02
C ASP A 144 35.70 -12.46 10.34
N ALA A 145 36.85 -11.84 10.05
CA ALA A 145 36.91 -10.47 9.56
C ALA A 145 36.14 -10.30 8.24
N ASP A 146 36.30 -11.23 7.32
CA ASP A 146 35.62 -11.22 6.02
C ASP A 146 34.10 -11.40 6.18
N ASN A 147 33.68 -12.28 7.11
CA ASN A 147 32.25 -12.48 7.39
C ASN A 147 31.63 -11.29 8.12
N ILE A 148 32.39 -10.58 8.95
CA ILE A 148 31.89 -9.36 9.61
C ILE A 148 31.61 -8.28 8.58
N VAL A 149 32.54 -8.07 7.63
CA VAL A 149 32.34 -7.11 6.53
C VAL A 149 31.10 -7.48 5.72
N LEU A 150 31.00 -8.72 5.26
CA LEU A 150 29.84 -9.19 4.50
C LEU A 150 28.53 -9.09 5.29
N GLY A 151 28.56 -9.40 6.59
CA GLY A 151 27.41 -9.27 7.47
C GLY A 151 26.90 -7.83 7.55
N ASN A 152 27.82 -6.87 7.68
CA ASN A 152 27.47 -5.45 7.68
C ASN A 152 26.94 -4.98 6.32
N GLU A 153 27.52 -5.45 5.22
CA GLU A 153 27.04 -5.14 3.86
C GLU A 153 25.62 -5.69 3.62
N LEU A 154 25.31 -6.90 4.09
CA LEU A 154 23.97 -7.48 4.00
C LEU A 154 22.95 -6.71 4.86
N ALA A 155 23.33 -6.30 6.07
CA ALA A 155 22.48 -5.47 6.93
C ALA A 155 22.20 -4.10 6.28
N LEU A 156 23.24 -3.45 5.74
CA LEU A 156 23.11 -2.20 5.00
C LEU A 156 22.21 -2.37 3.77
N THR A 157 22.43 -3.44 2.98
CA THR A 157 21.61 -3.76 1.81
C THR A 157 20.15 -3.91 2.17
N SER A 158 19.83 -4.53 3.31
CA SER A 158 18.45 -4.73 3.74
C SER A 158 17.71 -3.40 3.97
N ILE A 159 18.37 -2.39 4.55
CA ILE A 159 17.76 -1.09 4.80
C ILE A 159 17.76 -0.22 3.54
N THR A 160 18.84 -0.24 2.77
CA THR A 160 18.92 0.48 1.50
C THR A 160 17.87 -0.02 0.50
N PHE A 161 17.58 -1.31 0.48
CA PHE A 161 16.49 -1.90 -0.29
C PHE A 161 15.12 -1.30 0.07
N LEU A 162 14.81 -1.20 1.37
CA LEU A 162 13.54 -0.60 1.83
C LEU A 162 13.44 0.88 1.50
N LEU A 163 14.53 1.62 1.71
CA LEU A 163 14.62 3.05 1.38
C LEU A 163 14.36 3.29 -0.10
N THR A 164 14.97 2.44 -0.93
CA THR A 164 14.80 2.50 -2.37
C THR A 164 13.37 2.16 -2.78
N THR A 165 12.73 1.19 -2.12
CA THR A 165 11.33 0.84 -2.37
C THR A 165 10.39 2.00 -2.04
N VAL A 166 10.57 2.68 -0.90
CA VAL A 166 9.79 3.91 -0.59
C VAL A 166 9.99 4.99 -1.65
N LEU A 167 11.23 5.25 -2.06
CA LEU A 167 11.52 6.25 -3.09
C LEU A 167 10.91 5.88 -4.46
N ILE A 168 10.88 4.60 -4.82
CA ILE A 168 10.24 4.12 -6.05
C ILE A 168 8.73 4.29 -5.96
N ASN A 169 8.12 3.99 -4.81
CA ASN A 169 6.70 4.24 -4.57
C ASN A 169 6.34 5.73 -4.64
N LEU A 170 7.18 6.62 -4.12
CA LEU A 170 7.04 8.08 -4.27
C LEU A 170 7.23 8.54 -5.72
N LEU A 171 8.16 7.92 -6.45
CA LEU A 171 8.38 8.19 -7.87
C LEU A 171 7.13 7.82 -8.69
N ILE A 172 6.54 6.64 -8.44
CA ILE A 172 5.30 6.19 -9.09
C ILE A 172 4.14 7.10 -8.73
N LEU A 173 4.06 7.57 -7.48
CA LEU A 173 3.07 8.55 -7.05
C LEU A 173 3.21 9.85 -7.86
N GLY A 174 4.42 10.38 -8.01
CA GLY A 174 4.68 11.56 -8.84
C GLY A 174 4.25 11.38 -10.31
N ILE A 175 4.56 10.23 -10.91
CA ILE A 175 4.09 9.89 -12.27
C ILE A 175 2.56 9.85 -12.31
N THR A 176 1.93 9.21 -11.33
CA THR A 176 0.48 9.06 -11.24
C THR A 176 -0.21 10.42 -11.16
N MET A 177 0.25 11.30 -10.26
CA MET A 177 -0.25 12.68 -10.15
C MET A 177 -0.17 13.42 -11.49
N ILE A 178 0.97 13.33 -12.19
CA ILE A 178 1.15 13.98 -13.50
C ILE A 178 0.13 13.46 -14.52
N VAL A 179 -0.08 12.13 -14.58
CA VAL A 179 -0.97 11.51 -15.57
C VAL A 179 -2.43 11.85 -15.29
N VAL A 180 -2.84 11.77 -14.03
CA VAL A 180 -4.23 12.00 -13.61
C VAL A 180 -4.58 13.49 -13.73
N SER A 181 -3.65 14.40 -13.42
CA SER A 181 -3.85 15.84 -13.50
C SER A 181 -3.52 16.46 -14.87
N ARG A 182 -3.43 15.63 -15.94
CA ARG A 182 -3.08 16.10 -17.31
C ARG A 182 -3.99 17.20 -17.85
N LYS A 183 -5.29 17.12 -17.54
CA LYS A 183 -6.31 18.04 -18.11
C LYS A 183 -6.74 19.11 -17.12
N LYS A 184 -6.87 18.75 -15.84
CA LYS A 184 -7.37 19.60 -14.75
C LYS A 184 -6.76 19.12 -13.42
N PRO A 185 -6.66 19.98 -12.40
CA PRO A 185 -6.32 19.54 -11.04
C PRO A 185 -7.25 18.42 -10.59
N PHE A 186 -6.68 17.40 -9.95
CA PHE A 186 -7.41 16.24 -9.47
C PHE A 186 -7.83 16.45 -8.02
N LYS A 187 -9.13 16.52 -7.77
CA LYS A 187 -9.64 16.65 -6.39
C LYS A 187 -9.42 15.37 -5.61
N LEU A 188 -8.78 15.50 -4.45
CA LEU A 188 -8.48 14.36 -3.60
C LEU A 188 -9.76 13.83 -2.92
N PRO A 189 -9.87 12.51 -2.75
CA PRO A 189 -10.89 11.91 -1.91
C PRO A 189 -10.77 12.40 -0.46
N PRO A 190 -11.88 12.66 0.25
CA PRO A 190 -11.86 13.16 1.62
C PRO A 190 -11.15 12.19 2.59
N GLU A 191 -11.14 10.89 2.29
CA GLU A 191 -10.40 9.89 3.06
C GLU A 191 -8.89 10.20 3.03
N LEU A 192 -8.35 10.53 1.85
CA LEU A 192 -6.93 10.81 1.68
C LEU A 192 -6.51 12.09 2.42
N SER A 193 -7.35 13.12 2.35
CA SER A 193 -7.04 14.41 2.95
C SER A 193 -7.18 14.43 4.47
N SER A 194 -8.18 13.74 5.01
CA SER A 194 -8.45 13.72 6.45
C SER A 194 -7.66 12.66 7.21
N THR A 195 -7.40 11.49 6.61
CA THR A 195 -6.77 10.36 7.32
C THR A 195 -5.32 10.12 6.91
N GLU A 196 -5.03 9.99 5.61
CA GLU A 196 -3.69 9.67 5.12
C GLU A 196 -2.71 10.85 5.27
N SER A 197 -3.18 12.10 5.26
CA SER A 197 -2.33 13.28 5.50
C SER A 197 -1.58 13.23 6.84
N ASN A 198 -2.22 12.70 7.89
CA ASN A 198 -1.59 12.54 9.21
C ASN A 198 -0.49 11.47 9.20
N LEU A 199 -0.65 10.41 8.38
CA LEU A 199 0.40 9.43 8.17
C LEU A 199 1.59 10.03 7.44
N ILE A 200 1.35 10.82 6.38
CA ILE A 200 2.41 11.50 5.63
C ILE A 200 3.19 12.47 6.56
N LEU A 201 2.49 13.20 7.43
CA LEU A 201 3.14 14.02 8.46
C LEU A 201 3.97 13.18 9.42
N GLY A 202 3.43 12.05 9.89
CA GLY A 202 4.18 11.10 10.71
C GLY A 202 5.46 10.63 10.00
N MET A 203 5.38 10.29 8.71
CA MET A 203 6.52 9.91 7.89
C MET A 203 7.59 11.02 7.83
N ALA A 204 7.17 12.28 7.67
CA ALA A 204 8.07 13.42 7.74
C ALA A 204 8.75 13.54 9.13
N ILE A 205 7.99 13.44 10.22
CA ILE A 205 8.53 13.53 11.59
C ILE A 205 9.54 12.42 11.86
N PHE A 206 9.21 11.16 11.55
CA PHE A 206 10.12 10.03 11.76
C PHE A 206 11.37 10.13 10.87
N SER A 207 11.22 10.55 9.62
CA SER A 207 12.36 10.80 8.73
C SER A 207 13.27 11.89 9.31
N PHE A 208 12.70 12.97 9.85
CA PHE A 208 13.46 14.03 10.51
C PHE A 208 14.25 13.54 11.75
N ILE A 209 13.64 12.67 12.57
CA ILE A 209 14.32 12.05 13.71
C ILE A 209 15.51 11.22 13.24
N LEU A 210 15.33 10.40 12.19
CA LEU A 210 16.38 9.55 11.63
C LEU A 210 17.51 10.37 10.99
N ILE A 211 17.19 11.47 10.31
CA ILE A 211 18.15 12.43 9.78
C ILE A 211 18.98 13.05 10.91
N THR A 212 18.30 13.53 11.96
CA THR A 212 18.96 14.16 13.11
C THR A 212 19.91 13.18 13.79
N PHE A 213 19.48 11.92 13.93
CA PHE A 213 20.35 10.87 14.45
C PHE A 213 21.57 10.64 13.55
N GLY A 214 21.37 10.49 12.24
CA GLY A 214 22.44 10.25 11.27
C GLY A 214 23.49 11.35 11.25
N PHE A 215 23.07 12.63 11.30
CA PHE A 215 24.00 13.76 11.35
C PHE A 215 24.70 13.95 12.71
N THR A 216 24.06 13.59 13.82
CA THR A 216 24.67 13.75 15.16
C THR A 216 25.73 12.71 15.48
N HIS A 217 25.68 11.52 14.87
CA HIS A 217 26.61 10.41 15.13
C HIS A 217 27.84 10.38 14.19
N ASN A 218 28.25 11.55 13.69
CA ASN A 218 29.51 11.78 12.97
C ASN A 218 29.61 10.98 11.65
N SER A 219 28.87 11.45 10.64
CA SER A 219 28.59 10.85 9.33
C SER A 219 29.78 10.59 8.38
N ILE A 220 31.01 10.53 8.89
CA ILE A 220 32.22 10.18 8.14
C ILE A 220 32.53 8.68 8.31
N GLY A 221 32.08 8.04 9.40
CA GLY A 221 32.16 6.60 9.62
C GLY A 221 30.79 5.91 9.55
N ILE A 222 30.78 4.57 9.47
CA ILE A 222 29.56 3.78 9.67
C ILE A 222 29.24 3.84 11.17
N ALA A 223 28.17 4.55 11.52
CA ALA A 223 27.64 4.53 12.88
C ALA A 223 26.64 3.37 13.01
N GLU A 224 26.51 2.80 14.19
CA GLU A 224 25.49 1.80 14.46
C GLU A 224 24.40 2.45 15.32
N PHE A 225 23.13 2.25 14.98
CA PHE A 225 22.08 2.66 15.90
C PHE A 225 22.19 1.83 17.18
N ASP A 226 22.06 2.47 18.35
CA ASP A 226 21.89 1.72 19.59
C ASP A 226 20.70 0.76 19.48
N ARG A 227 20.87 -0.46 19.99
CA ARG A 227 19.87 -1.53 19.86
C ARG A 227 18.52 -1.14 20.47
N VAL A 228 18.54 -0.45 21.61
CA VAL A 228 17.32 0.01 22.29
C VAL A 228 16.66 1.08 21.43
N PHE A 229 17.45 2.02 20.90
CA PHE A 229 16.95 3.05 20.00
C PHE A 229 16.28 2.47 18.73
N GLN A 230 16.91 1.49 18.07
CA GLN A 230 16.28 0.79 16.93
C GLN A 230 14.95 0.14 17.31
N GLY A 231 14.92 -0.55 18.45
CA GLY A 231 13.71 -1.21 18.94
C GLY A 231 12.59 -0.21 19.26
N VAL A 232 12.94 0.94 19.82
CA VAL A 232 11.99 2.03 20.11
C VAL A 232 11.43 2.63 18.83
N ILE A 233 12.28 2.95 17.84
CA ILE A 233 11.83 3.47 16.54
C ILE A 233 10.93 2.46 15.83
N GLY A 234 11.37 1.20 15.73
CA GLY A 234 10.61 0.15 15.07
C GLY A 234 9.24 -0.06 15.73
N SER A 235 9.21 -0.09 17.06
CA SER A 235 7.95 -0.20 17.83
C SER A 235 7.05 1.02 17.64
N ALA A 236 7.61 2.23 17.63
CA ALA A 236 6.85 3.47 17.47
C ALA A 236 6.21 3.55 16.07
N LEU A 237 6.94 3.23 15.01
CA LEU A 237 6.42 3.19 13.64
C LEU A 237 5.27 2.18 13.50
N LEU A 238 5.47 0.95 13.98
CA LEU A 238 4.45 -0.10 13.93
C LEU A 238 3.22 0.23 14.78
N LEU A 239 3.42 0.75 16.00
CA LEU A 239 2.33 1.14 16.88
C LEU A 239 1.51 2.28 16.27
N PHE A 240 2.18 3.28 15.71
CA PHE A 240 1.51 4.41 15.05
C PHE A 240 0.63 3.92 13.89
N TYR A 241 1.17 3.05 13.04
CA TYR A 241 0.42 2.48 11.92
C TYR A 241 -0.73 1.55 12.38
N PHE A 242 -0.49 0.74 13.42
CA PHE A 242 -1.53 -0.11 13.99
C PHE A 242 -2.67 0.71 14.62
N MET A 243 -2.35 1.79 15.34
CA MET A 243 -3.35 2.72 15.88
C MET A 243 -4.16 3.37 14.76
N PHE A 244 -3.51 3.74 13.65
CA PHE A 244 -4.19 4.25 12.46
C PHE A 244 -5.19 3.24 11.89
N ILE A 245 -4.78 1.98 11.71
CA ILE A 245 -5.69 0.91 11.25
C ILE A 245 -6.87 0.73 12.21
N LEU A 246 -6.64 0.73 13.52
CA LEU A 246 -7.72 0.61 14.51
C LEU A 246 -8.69 1.77 14.44
N PHE A 247 -8.19 3.00 14.29
CA PHE A 247 -9.02 4.19 14.14
C PHE A 247 -9.93 4.09 12.92
N LEU A 248 -9.40 3.64 11.79
CA LEU A 248 -10.17 3.42 10.55
C LEU A 248 -11.26 2.35 10.70
N ILE A 249 -10.95 1.25 11.39
CA ILE A 249 -11.94 0.21 11.70
C ILE A 249 -13.04 0.77 12.62
N GLY A 250 -12.69 1.66 13.54
CA GLY A 250 -13.63 2.36 14.41
C GLY A 250 -14.60 3.27 13.63
N ASP A 251 -14.06 4.15 12.79
CA ASP A 251 -14.85 5.14 12.03
C ASP A 251 -15.80 4.46 11.02
N THR A 252 -15.34 3.38 10.36
CA THR A 252 -16.19 2.61 9.43
C THR A 252 -17.37 1.91 10.11
N LYS A 253 -17.21 1.44 11.37
CA LYS A 253 -18.33 0.90 12.15
C LYS A 253 -19.31 1.99 12.56
N GLN A 254 -18.82 3.17 12.90
CA GLN A 254 -19.67 4.30 13.27
C GLN A 254 -20.54 4.74 12.09
N LYS A 255 -19.94 4.89 10.90
CA LYS A 255 -20.65 5.20 9.64
C LYS A 255 -21.65 4.13 9.20
N ARG A 256 -21.42 2.85 9.54
CA ARG A 256 -22.42 1.77 9.33
C ARG A 256 -23.58 1.81 10.34
N SER A 257 -23.32 2.24 11.58
CA SER A 257 -24.35 2.30 12.63
C SER A 257 -25.20 3.57 12.60
N SER A 258 -24.61 4.69 12.17
CA SER A 258 -25.40 5.84 11.76
C SER A 258 -26.02 5.47 10.43
N LYS A 259 -27.31 5.08 10.42
CA LYS A 259 -28.11 5.10 9.18
C LYS A 259 -27.68 6.33 8.40
N ILE A 260 -27.06 6.13 7.24
CA ILE A 260 -26.81 7.20 6.28
C ILE A 260 -28.20 7.59 5.83
N GLY A 261 -28.84 8.44 6.63
CA GLY A 261 -30.03 9.15 6.23
C GLY A 261 -29.64 9.92 4.98
N PRO A 262 -30.55 10.08 4.01
CA PRO A 262 -30.33 10.86 2.80
C PRO A 262 -29.69 12.24 3.04
N GLN A 263 -29.78 12.75 4.27
CA GLN A 263 -29.29 14.04 4.74
C GLN A 263 -27.76 14.21 4.70
N VAL A 264 -26.94 13.17 4.89
CA VAL A 264 -25.45 13.32 4.88
C VAL A 264 -24.91 13.45 3.44
N LEU A 265 -25.49 12.72 2.49
CA LEU A 265 -25.22 12.90 1.05
C LEU A 265 -25.78 14.23 0.50
N ILE A 266 -26.71 14.86 1.22
CA ILE A 266 -27.27 16.18 0.90
C ILE A 266 -26.41 17.30 1.49
N SER A 267 -25.71 17.14 2.61
CA SER A 267 -24.86 18.24 3.11
C SER A 267 -23.52 18.38 2.37
N GLU A 268 -22.96 17.30 1.80
CA GLU A 268 -21.64 17.32 1.15
C GLU A 268 -21.66 17.80 -0.31
N TYR A 269 -22.83 17.80 -0.97
CA TYR A 269 -22.97 18.14 -2.39
C TYR A 269 -23.92 19.31 -2.67
N PHE A 270 -24.50 19.90 -1.63
CA PHE A 270 -25.32 21.09 -1.77
C PHE A 270 -24.45 22.29 -1.39
N PRO A 271 -24.08 23.17 -2.34
CA PRO A 271 -23.50 24.46 -1.98
C PRO A 271 -24.47 25.16 -1.00
N GLU A 272 -23.90 25.90 -0.05
CA GLU A 272 -24.60 26.62 1.01
C GLU A 272 -25.92 27.23 0.47
N GLU A 273 -27.00 27.01 1.20
CA GLU A 273 -28.40 27.27 0.79
C GLU A 273 -28.67 28.72 0.30
N GLU A 274 -27.72 29.65 0.51
CA GLU A 274 -27.76 31.05 0.10
C GLU A 274 -27.90 31.27 -1.42
N GLU A 275 -27.37 30.39 -2.29
CA GLU A 275 -27.56 30.54 -3.75
C GLU A 275 -28.90 30.00 -4.25
N LEU A 276 -29.48 29.04 -3.52
CA LEU A 276 -30.73 28.38 -3.86
C LEU A 276 -31.95 29.17 -3.38
N GLU A 277 -31.83 30.00 -2.34
CA GLU A 277 -32.90 30.89 -1.85
C GLU A 277 -33.35 31.97 -2.85
N LYS A 278 -32.55 32.30 -3.86
CA LYS A 278 -32.90 33.31 -4.87
C LYS A 278 -33.79 32.80 -6.02
N LEU A 279 -34.11 31.51 -6.04
CA LEU A 279 -34.94 30.89 -7.09
C LEU A 279 -36.40 30.73 -6.64
N PRO A 280 -37.41 31.01 -7.51
CA PRO A 280 -38.81 30.78 -7.21
C PRO A 280 -39.06 29.31 -6.84
N SER A 281 -39.84 29.06 -5.78
CA SER A 281 -40.10 27.74 -5.19
C SER A 281 -40.46 26.65 -6.21
N ALA A 282 -41.27 26.98 -7.22
CA ALA A 282 -41.69 26.04 -8.27
C ALA A 282 -40.55 25.57 -9.22
N GLN A 283 -39.49 26.35 -9.41
CA GLN A 283 -38.32 25.94 -10.20
C GLN A 283 -37.27 25.19 -9.37
N LYS A 284 -37.28 25.38 -8.06
CA LYS A 284 -36.34 24.81 -7.11
C LYS A 284 -36.51 23.28 -7.02
N ASP A 285 -37.76 22.82 -6.93
CA ASP A 285 -38.08 21.39 -6.83
C ASP A 285 -37.81 20.64 -8.14
N GLN A 286 -38.19 21.21 -9.29
CA GLN A 286 -37.92 20.57 -10.59
C GLN A 286 -36.43 20.48 -10.93
N ARG A 287 -35.62 21.50 -10.57
CA ARG A 287 -34.16 21.42 -10.78
C ARG A 287 -33.52 20.42 -9.83
N LYS A 288 -33.94 20.39 -8.57
CA LYS A 288 -33.44 19.44 -7.56
C LYS A 288 -33.76 18.00 -7.97
N GLU A 289 -34.98 17.69 -8.41
CA GLU A 289 -35.34 16.37 -8.91
C GLU A 289 -34.58 15.97 -10.18
N ARG A 290 -34.47 16.87 -11.18
CA ARG A 290 -33.71 16.56 -12.42
C ARG A 290 -32.22 16.38 -12.16
N PHE A 291 -31.67 17.12 -11.21
CA PHE A 291 -30.27 16.98 -10.79
C PHE A 291 -30.07 15.66 -10.03
N ILE A 292 -30.92 15.34 -9.05
CA ILE A 292 -30.88 14.06 -8.33
C ILE A 292 -31.07 12.88 -9.29
N GLN A 293 -31.98 12.98 -10.26
CA GLN A 293 -32.14 11.95 -11.28
C GLN A 293 -30.91 11.84 -12.20
N ARG A 294 -30.29 12.95 -12.62
CA ARG A 294 -29.06 12.92 -13.42
C ARG A 294 -27.89 12.34 -12.64
N VAL A 295 -27.69 12.75 -11.39
CA VAL A 295 -26.67 12.23 -10.48
C VAL A 295 -26.90 10.73 -10.27
N LYS A 296 -28.12 10.30 -9.91
CA LYS A 296 -28.46 8.87 -9.82
C LYS A 296 -28.19 8.12 -11.12
N LYS A 297 -28.50 8.69 -12.29
CA LYS A 297 -28.25 8.03 -13.59
C LYS A 297 -26.78 8.01 -13.99
N PHE A 298 -25.97 8.97 -13.53
CA PHE A 298 -24.53 9.05 -13.78
C PHE A 298 -23.74 8.08 -12.90
N PHE A 299 -24.18 7.88 -11.65
CA PHE A 299 -23.53 6.95 -10.72
C PHE A 299 -23.97 5.49 -10.91
N LYS A 300 -25.20 5.24 -11.38
CA LYS A 300 -25.81 3.91 -11.35
C LYS A 300 -25.55 3.04 -12.60
N LYS A 301 -24.87 3.53 -13.66
CA LYS A 301 -25.06 2.89 -14.98
C LYS A 301 -23.99 1.92 -15.50
N ASP A 302 -22.71 1.99 -15.13
CA ASP A 302 -21.74 1.02 -15.68
C ASP A 302 -20.79 0.38 -14.63
N ASN A 303 -20.37 1.09 -13.57
CA ASN A 303 -19.40 0.54 -12.60
C ASN A 303 -20.03 -0.34 -11.50
N ASP A 304 -21.24 -0.02 -11.04
CA ASP A 304 -21.90 -0.77 -9.96
C ASP A 304 -22.26 -2.20 -10.38
N GLN A 305 -22.45 -2.48 -11.67
CA GLN A 305 -22.76 -3.83 -12.16
C GLN A 305 -21.51 -4.70 -12.23
N GLU A 306 -20.40 -4.22 -12.81
CA GLU A 306 -19.14 -4.99 -12.85
C GLU A 306 -18.58 -5.22 -11.45
N GLU A 307 -18.62 -4.21 -10.56
CA GLU A 307 -18.14 -4.38 -9.19
C GLU A 307 -19.03 -5.36 -8.42
N LYS A 308 -20.36 -5.35 -8.64
CA LYS A 308 -21.29 -6.34 -8.07
C LYS A 308 -21.09 -7.75 -8.64
N GLU A 309 -20.82 -7.89 -9.93
CA GLU A 309 -20.54 -9.18 -10.56
C GLU A 309 -19.23 -9.77 -10.03
N GLN A 310 -18.17 -8.95 -9.92
CA GLN A 310 -16.94 -9.35 -9.24
C GLN A 310 -17.16 -9.67 -7.75
N TYR A 311 -18.07 -8.95 -7.08
CA TYR A 311 -18.45 -9.20 -5.70
C TYR A 311 -19.12 -10.56 -5.52
N ILE A 312 -20.04 -10.88 -6.42
CA ILE A 312 -20.80 -12.13 -6.41
C ILE A 312 -19.86 -13.30 -6.72
N ALA A 313 -19.03 -13.17 -7.75
CA ALA A 313 -17.99 -14.12 -8.13
C ALA A 313 -17.10 -14.53 -6.95
N LEU A 314 -16.44 -13.57 -6.28
CA LEU A 314 -15.52 -13.85 -5.17
C LEU A 314 -16.18 -14.51 -3.95
N ARG A 315 -17.48 -14.25 -3.71
CA ARG A 315 -18.23 -14.87 -2.60
C ARG A 315 -18.53 -16.35 -2.85
N ARG A 316 -18.63 -16.77 -4.11
CA ARG A 316 -18.92 -18.17 -4.47
C ARG A 316 -17.75 -19.11 -4.22
N PHE A 317 -16.53 -18.58 -4.07
CA PHE A 317 -15.37 -19.39 -3.75
C PHE A 317 -15.49 -20.04 -2.35
N PRO A 318 -15.23 -21.35 -2.25
CA PRO A 318 -15.13 -22.01 -0.96
C PRO A 318 -13.99 -21.41 -0.14
N ILE A 319 -14.20 -21.24 1.18
CA ILE A 319 -13.24 -20.53 2.04
C ILE A 319 -11.87 -21.25 2.11
N TYR A 320 -11.88 -22.58 2.00
CA TYR A 320 -10.65 -23.37 2.01
C TYR A 320 -9.78 -23.11 0.77
N VAL A 321 -10.38 -22.79 -0.39
CA VAL A 321 -9.64 -22.43 -1.62
C VAL A 321 -8.94 -21.10 -1.40
N LEU A 322 -9.64 -20.11 -0.85
CA LEU A 322 -9.09 -18.78 -0.57
C LEU A 322 -7.93 -18.85 0.44
N ILE A 323 -8.08 -19.64 1.50
CA ILE A 323 -7.02 -19.89 2.49
C ILE A 323 -5.83 -20.62 1.85
N LEU A 324 -6.09 -21.62 1.01
CA LEU A 324 -5.04 -22.36 0.31
C LEU A 324 -4.26 -21.43 -0.63
N THR A 325 -4.94 -20.64 -1.45
CA THR A 325 -4.33 -19.67 -2.36
C THR A 325 -3.46 -18.65 -1.61
N PHE A 326 -3.97 -18.13 -0.49
CA PHE A 326 -3.20 -17.24 0.40
C PHE A 326 -1.94 -17.94 0.96
N THR A 327 -2.09 -19.18 1.45
CA THR A 327 -0.99 -19.95 2.03
C THR A 327 0.09 -20.30 1.00
N VAL A 328 -0.32 -20.71 -0.21
CA VAL A 328 0.57 -20.94 -1.35
C VAL A 328 1.31 -19.67 -1.73
N GLY A 329 0.61 -18.53 -1.73
CA GLY A 329 1.20 -17.21 -1.93
C GLY A 329 2.33 -16.92 -0.93
N ILE A 330 2.06 -17.06 0.38
CA ILE A 330 3.08 -16.85 1.42
C ILE A 330 4.27 -17.80 1.25
N ALA A 331 4.01 -19.08 0.99
CA ALA A 331 5.08 -20.07 0.80
C ALA A 331 5.96 -19.70 -0.41
N GLY A 332 5.35 -19.31 -1.53
CA GLY A 332 6.07 -18.87 -2.72
C GLY A 332 6.89 -17.60 -2.49
N ILE A 333 6.37 -16.62 -1.75
CA ILE A 333 7.13 -15.44 -1.32
C ILE A 333 8.34 -15.85 -0.46
N PHE A 334 8.18 -16.81 0.46
CA PHE A 334 9.30 -17.29 1.27
C PHE A 334 10.41 -17.92 0.42
N PHE A 335 10.05 -18.79 -0.53
CA PHE A 335 11.02 -19.39 -1.44
C PHE A 335 11.65 -18.37 -2.39
N GLY A 336 10.85 -17.46 -2.95
CA GLY A 336 11.32 -16.40 -3.83
C GLY A 336 12.26 -15.44 -3.11
N GLY A 337 11.90 -15.00 -1.91
CA GLY A 337 12.73 -14.13 -1.07
C GLY A 337 14.04 -14.78 -0.66
N LYS A 338 14.04 -16.10 -0.41
CA LYS A 338 15.28 -16.86 -0.19
C LYS A 338 16.18 -16.86 -1.42
N MET A 339 15.63 -17.12 -2.61
CA MET A 339 16.42 -17.10 -3.87
C MET A 339 17.01 -15.71 -4.14
N ILE A 340 16.22 -14.65 -3.96
CA ILE A 340 16.68 -13.26 -4.11
C ILE A 340 17.82 -12.97 -3.13
N SER A 341 17.65 -13.35 -1.86
CA SER A 341 18.68 -13.12 -0.83
C SER A 341 19.98 -13.88 -1.12
N GLU A 342 19.89 -15.11 -1.63
CA GLU A 342 21.06 -15.89 -2.06
C GLU A 342 21.78 -15.24 -3.24
N SER A 343 21.02 -14.74 -4.22
CA SER A 343 21.59 -14.02 -5.35
C SER A 343 22.25 -12.70 -4.94
N ILE A 344 21.68 -11.97 -3.98
CA ILE A 344 22.28 -10.74 -3.42
C ILE A 344 23.60 -11.06 -2.72
N GLU A 345 23.61 -12.04 -1.80
CA GLU A 345 24.82 -12.44 -1.09
C GLU A 345 25.91 -12.88 -2.09
N PHE A 346 25.54 -13.70 -3.07
CA PHE A 346 26.46 -14.15 -4.11
C PHE A 346 27.06 -12.98 -4.89
N ALA A 347 26.25 -11.98 -5.21
CA ALA A 347 26.68 -10.82 -5.96
C ALA A 347 27.63 -9.91 -5.21
N LEU A 348 27.35 -9.67 -3.92
CA LEU A 348 28.21 -8.90 -3.03
C LEU A 348 29.58 -9.58 -2.89
N VAL A 349 29.59 -10.89 -2.64
CA VAL A 349 30.84 -11.65 -2.44
C VAL A 349 31.68 -11.74 -3.72
N GLN A 350 31.07 -12.11 -4.85
CA GLN A 350 31.83 -12.48 -6.06
C GLN A 350 32.09 -11.30 -7.00
N TYR A 351 31.13 -10.40 -7.13
CA TYR A 351 31.22 -9.30 -8.09
C TYR A 351 31.44 -7.95 -7.43
N LYS A 352 31.38 -7.86 -6.09
CA LYS A 352 31.49 -6.61 -5.33
C LYS A 352 30.59 -5.52 -5.92
N LEU A 353 29.42 -5.94 -6.37
CA LEU A 353 28.49 -5.02 -7.01
C LEU A 353 27.99 -4.03 -5.96
N PRO A 354 27.83 -2.74 -6.32
CA PRO A 354 27.34 -1.75 -5.37
C PRO A 354 26.00 -2.19 -4.78
N ILE A 355 25.89 -2.19 -3.45
CA ILE A 355 24.67 -2.49 -2.67
C ILE A 355 23.45 -1.78 -3.27
N LEU A 356 23.68 -0.58 -3.77
CA LEU A 356 22.65 0.23 -4.35
C LEU A 356 22.04 -0.30 -5.63
N LEU A 357 22.87 -0.80 -6.54
CA LEU A 357 22.39 -1.28 -7.82
C LEU A 357 21.39 -2.42 -7.59
N TYR A 358 21.69 -3.30 -6.63
CA TYR A 358 20.76 -4.34 -6.19
C TYR A 358 19.51 -3.76 -5.55
N SER A 359 19.67 -2.81 -4.62
CA SER A 359 18.54 -2.20 -3.92
C SER A 359 17.54 -1.56 -4.89
N VAL A 360 18.03 -0.89 -5.94
CA VAL A 360 17.20 -0.29 -7.01
C VAL A 360 16.52 -1.36 -7.86
N ILE A 361 17.27 -2.35 -8.36
CA ILE A 361 16.67 -3.39 -9.22
C ILE A 361 15.62 -4.18 -8.44
N VAL A 362 15.93 -4.60 -7.21
CA VAL A 362 14.99 -5.35 -6.38
C VAL A 362 13.80 -4.46 -6.01
N GLY A 363 14.03 -3.20 -5.61
CA GLY A 363 12.95 -2.27 -5.28
C GLY A 363 11.96 -2.04 -6.42
N PHE A 364 12.45 -1.94 -7.67
CA PHE A 364 11.56 -1.82 -8.84
C PHE A 364 10.70 -3.06 -9.06
N VAL A 365 11.26 -4.24 -8.82
CA VAL A 365 10.53 -5.48 -9.06
C VAL A 365 9.61 -5.82 -7.90
N SER A 366 10.01 -5.54 -6.65
CA SER A 366 9.13 -5.71 -5.50
C SER A 366 7.91 -4.80 -5.61
N THR A 367 8.08 -3.58 -6.12
CA THR A 367 7.00 -2.61 -6.35
C THR A 367 6.16 -2.91 -7.60
N ALA A 368 6.53 -3.92 -8.40
CA ALA A 368 5.86 -4.19 -9.68
C ALA A 368 4.36 -4.57 -9.55
N PRO A 369 3.92 -5.37 -8.55
CA PRO A 369 2.50 -5.63 -8.33
C PRO A 369 1.69 -4.36 -8.05
N GLU A 370 2.17 -3.49 -7.16
CA GLU A 370 1.54 -2.21 -6.79
C GLU A 370 1.51 -1.29 -8.00
N MET A 371 2.63 -1.20 -8.71
CA MET A 371 2.75 -0.45 -9.96
C MET A 371 1.72 -0.95 -10.98
N SER A 372 1.53 -2.26 -11.15
CA SER A 372 0.55 -2.81 -12.09
C SER A 372 -0.88 -2.38 -11.75
N ILE A 373 -1.24 -2.40 -10.47
CA ILE A 373 -2.58 -1.97 -10.00
C ILE A 373 -2.76 -0.47 -10.27
N THR A 374 -1.80 0.35 -9.83
CA THR A 374 -1.85 1.80 -10.02
C THR A 374 -1.91 2.17 -11.51
N PHE A 375 -1.09 1.56 -12.38
CA PHE A 375 -1.13 1.86 -13.81
C PHE A 375 -2.44 1.43 -14.50
N ARG A 376 -3.08 0.31 -14.10
CA ARG A 376 -4.37 -0.09 -14.68
C ARG A 376 -5.45 0.96 -14.45
N THR A 377 -5.55 1.44 -13.21
CA THR A 377 -6.54 2.47 -12.83
C THR A 377 -6.34 3.80 -13.56
N ILE A 378 -5.10 4.09 -13.96
CA ILE A 378 -4.73 5.32 -14.66
C ILE A 378 -4.91 5.18 -16.19
N VAL A 379 -4.56 4.01 -16.75
CA VAL A 379 -4.61 3.77 -18.20
C VAL A 379 -6.04 3.51 -18.67
N LYS A 380 -6.89 2.91 -17.81
CA LYS A 380 -8.29 2.61 -18.12
C LYS A 380 -9.25 3.32 -17.14
N PRO A 381 -9.28 4.66 -17.13
CA PRO A 381 -10.12 5.43 -16.19
C PRO A 381 -11.63 5.22 -16.40
N GLU A 382 -12.03 4.63 -17.54
CA GLU A 382 -13.43 4.28 -17.83
C GLU A 382 -13.86 2.96 -17.18
N ALA A 383 -12.92 2.07 -16.88
CA ALA A 383 -13.18 0.74 -16.30
C ALA A 383 -12.82 0.66 -14.81
N GLU A 384 -11.93 1.54 -14.33
CA GLU A 384 -11.45 1.54 -12.95
C GLU A 384 -11.44 2.97 -12.40
N ASP A 385 -11.94 3.17 -11.17
CA ASP A 385 -11.95 4.51 -10.55
C ASP A 385 -10.52 4.96 -10.25
N THR A 386 -10.06 5.96 -10.98
CA THR A 386 -8.73 6.56 -10.82
C THR A 386 -8.46 7.07 -9.40
N LYS A 387 -9.50 7.41 -8.63
CA LYS A 387 -9.36 7.75 -7.20
C LYS A 387 -8.83 6.58 -6.38
N ILE A 388 -9.31 5.37 -6.67
CA ILE A 388 -8.89 4.14 -5.97
C ILE A 388 -7.41 3.89 -6.22
N GLY A 389 -6.95 4.07 -7.46
CA GLY A 389 -5.53 3.93 -7.82
C GLY A 389 -4.61 4.87 -7.06
N LEU A 390 -5.01 6.15 -6.94
CA LEU A 390 -4.23 7.15 -6.21
C LEU A 390 -4.22 6.87 -4.70
N ILE A 391 -5.37 6.53 -4.12
CA ILE A 391 -5.46 6.12 -2.70
C ILE A 391 -4.56 4.91 -2.46
N HIS A 392 -4.62 3.92 -3.35
CA HIS A 392 -3.78 2.72 -3.26
C HIS A 392 -2.30 3.07 -3.26
N GLN A 393 -1.86 3.96 -4.16
CA GLN A 393 -0.44 4.37 -4.23
C GLN A 393 0.01 5.14 -2.98
N VAL A 394 -0.80 6.07 -2.47
CA VAL A 394 -0.47 6.80 -1.24
C VAL A 394 -0.44 5.86 -0.03
N SER A 395 -1.42 4.95 0.05
CA SER A 395 -1.46 3.94 1.10
C SER A 395 -0.25 3.01 1.03
N SER A 396 0.18 2.62 -0.17
CA SER A 396 1.41 1.84 -0.38
C SER A 396 2.64 2.59 0.11
N VAL A 397 2.82 3.88 -0.21
CA VAL A 397 3.92 4.70 0.34
C VAL A 397 3.92 4.68 1.87
N ASN A 398 2.75 4.92 2.48
CA ASN A 398 2.62 4.95 3.94
C ASN A 398 2.90 3.57 4.56
N GLN A 399 2.42 2.49 3.95
CA GLN A 399 2.65 1.12 4.40
C GLN A 399 4.13 0.73 4.30
N THR A 400 4.76 0.97 3.15
CA THR A 400 6.19 0.75 2.97
C THR A 400 6.98 1.55 4.00
N PHE A 401 6.58 2.80 4.29
CA PHE A 401 7.28 3.56 5.32
C PHE A 401 7.05 2.98 6.74
N PHE A 402 5.82 2.95 7.24
CA PHE A 402 5.60 2.60 8.64
C PHE A 402 5.77 1.12 8.95
N LEU A 403 5.28 0.24 8.07
CA LEU A 403 5.32 -1.19 8.28
C LEU A 403 6.65 -1.77 7.83
N LEU A 404 7.09 -1.45 6.60
CA LEU A 404 8.35 -1.99 6.08
C LEU A 404 9.60 -1.36 6.67
N PHE A 405 9.59 -0.15 7.27
CA PHE A 405 10.70 0.27 8.16
C PHE A 405 10.51 -0.18 9.59
N GLY A 406 9.28 -0.08 10.12
CA GLY A 406 9.01 -0.38 11.52
C GLY A 406 9.38 -1.83 11.87
N PHE A 407 8.98 -2.78 11.02
CA PHE A 407 9.24 -4.20 11.25
C PHE A 407 10.73 -4.55 11.24
N PRO A 408 11.55 -4.20 10.24
CA PRO A 408 12.97 -4.53 10.21
C PRO A 408 13.77 -3.89 11.34
N PHE A 409 13.46 -2.65 11.75
CA PHE A 409 14.10 -2.03 12.90
C PHE A 409 13.78 -2.77 14.21
N LEU A 410 12.51 -3.12 14.41
CA LEU A 410 12.11 -3.91 15.58
C LEU A 410 12.73 -5.32 15.52
N PHE A 411 12.69 -5.96 14.35
CA PHE A 411 13.20 -7.30 14.14
C PHE A 411 14.71 -7.35 14.37
N ALA A 412 15.49 -6.44 13.79
CA ALA A 412 16.94 -6.32 14.02
C ALA A 412 17.26 -6.16 15.51
N SER A 413 16.49 -5.34 16.23
CA SER A 413 16.62 -5.20 17.69
C SER A 413 16.31 -6.51 18.43
N ILE A 414 15.24 -7.23 18.06
CA ILE A 414 14.91 -8.54 18.66
C ILE A 414 16.02 -9.56 18.41
N VAL A 415 16.53 -9.64 17.17
CA VAL A 415 17.54 -10.62 16.79
C VAL A 415 18.97 -10.19 17.14
N ASN A 416 19.17 -9.01 17.72
CA ASN A 416 20.47 -8.48 18.15
C ASN A 416 21.43 -8.27 16.97
N ILE A 417 20.97 -7.55 15.94
CA ILE A 417 21.78 -7.06 14.83
C ILE A 417 21.78 -5.54 14.90
N TYR A 418 22.93 -4.92 14.63
CA TYR A 418 23.03 -3.48 14.49
C TYR A 418 22.74 -3.09 13.04
N ILE A 419 21.77 -2.19 12.84
CA ILE A 419 21.54 -1.58 11.54
C ILE A 419 22.60 -0.49 11.36
N PRO A 420 23.45 -0.60 10.32
CA PRO A 420 24.41 0.44 10.01
C PRO A 420 23.69 1.71 9.52
N VAL A 421 24.12 2.85 10.04
CA VAL A 421 23.75 4.20 9.62
C VAL A 421 24.94 4.79 8.90
N ALA A 422 24.80 4.91 7.59
CA ALA A 422 25.78 5.56 6.75
C ALA A 422 25.21 6.85 6.16
N LEU A 423 26.12 7.70 5.65
CA LEU A 423 25.75 9.00 5.10
C LEU A 423 24.74 8.86 3.95
N ASP A 424 24.88 7.82 3.12
CA ASP A 424 23.97 7.47 2.04
C ASP A 424 22.53 7.25 2.56
N THR A 425 22.35 6.45 3.61
CA THR A 425 21.03 6.23 4.23
C THR A 425 20.45 7.52 4.80
N THR A 426 21.28 8.36 5.42
CA THR A 426 20.87 9.66 5.99
C THR A 426 20.40 10.64 4.91
N LEU A 427 21.07 10.66 3.77
CA LEU A 427 20.66 11.49 2.63
C LEU A 427 19.38 11.00 1.98
N VAL A 428 19.14 9.69 1.93
CA VAL A 428 17.84 9.16 1.47
C VAL A 428 16.73 9.56 2.43
N PHE A 429 16.95 9.45 3.75
CA PHE A 429 15.96 9.95 4.71
C PHE A 429 15.68 11.44 4.51
N THR A 430 16.69 12.23 4.13
CA THR A 430 16.51 13.65 3.79
C THR A 430 15.61 13.84 2.57
N GLY A 431 15.79 13.02 1.54
CA GLY A 431 14.90 12.97 0.37
C GLY A 431 13.47 12.60 0.75
N ILE A 432 13.29 11.52 1.50
CA ILE A 432 11.96 11.07 1.98
C ILE A 432 11.32 12.18 2.83
N PHE A 433 12.05 12.79 3.76
CA PHE A 433 11.56 13.90 4.58
C PHE A 433 11.06 15.07 3.71
N ALA A 434 11.86 15.55 2.77
CA ALA A 434 11.51 16.67 1.91
C ALA A 434 10.27 16.38 1.07
N ILE A 435 10.19 15.18 0.48
CA ILE A 435 9.05 14.75 -0.33
C ILE A 435 7.80 14.61 0.53
N SER A 436 7.91 14.01 1.71
CA SER A 436 6.79 13.80 2.65
C SER A 436 6.24 15.13 3.14
N LEU A 437 7.11 16.07 3.51
CA LEU A 437 6.71 17.41 3.94
C LEU A 437 6.03 18.18 2.80
N ALA A 438 6.58 18.11 1.58
CA ALA A 438 5.97 18.73 0.41
C ALA A 438 4.58 18.15 0.15
N LEU A 439 4.45 16.82 0.13
CA LEU A 439 3.18 16.13 -0.09
C LEU A 439 2.14 16.49 0.98
N HIS A 440 2.54 16.57 2.26
CA HIS A 440 1.65 16.98 3.34
C HIS A 440 1.14 18.42 3.17
N LEU A 441 2.03 19.36 2.83
CA LEU A 441 1.67 20.75 2.59
C LEU A 441 0.72 20.89 1.40
N MET A 442 0.97 20.16 0.31
CA MET A 442 0.10 20.13 -0.88
C MET A 442 -1.31 19.64 -0.53
N ILE A 443 -1.41 18.53 0.22
CA ILE A 443 -2.72 17.97 0.62
C ILE A 443 -3.52 18.96 1.49
N ILE A 444 -2.85 19.71 2.37
CA ILE A 444 -3.51 20.67 3.28
C ILE A 444 -3.95 21.95 2.56
N ASP A 445 -3.18 22.44 1.57
CA ASP A 445 -3.39 23.76 0.98
C ASP A 445 -4.69 23.84 0.15
N ASP A 446 -4.86 22.95 -0.83
CA ASP A 446 -5.96 23.05 -1.79
C ASP A 446 -6.78 21.75 -1.99
N ASN A 447 -6.41 20.68 -1.26
CA ASN A 447 -6.99 19.35 -1.34
C ASN A 447 -7.07 18.80 -2.79
N GLN A 448 -6.12 19.20 -3.62
CA GLN A 448 -6.02 18.80 -5.02
C GLN A 448 -4.60 18.35 -5.32
N PHE A 449 -4.46 17.54 -6.36
CA PHE A 449 -3.17 17.26 -6.96
C PHE A 449 -3.09 17.94 -8.30
N ASP A 450 -2.03 18.71 -8.51
CA ASP A 450 -1.73 19.34 -9.78
C ASP A 450 -0.54 18.69 -10.49
N ARG A 451 -0.30 19.11 -11.73
CA ARG A 451 0.80 18.61 -12.55
C ARG A 451 2.17 19.12 -12.07
N VAL A 452 2.23 20.31 -11.49
CA VAL A 452 3.47 20.94 -11.01
C VAL A 452 3.96 20.20 -9.76
N GLU A 453 3.08 19.95 -8.80
CA GLU A 453 3.28 19.13 -7.61
C GLU A 453 3.74 17.73 -7.98
N GLY A 454 3.04 17.04 -8.88
CA GLY A 454 3.46 15.72 -9.35
C GLY A 454 4.85 15.73 -10.00
N THR A 455 5.18 16.80 -10.73
CA THR A 455 6.53 16.99 -11.32
C THR A 455 7.59 17.23 -10.24
N LEU A 456 7.27 17.98 -9.20
CA LEU A 456 8.16 18.23 -8.07
C LEU A 456 8.46 16.94 -7.31
N ILE A 457 7.43 16.16 -6.98
CA ILE A 457 7.57 14.85 -6.31
C ILE A 457 8.41 13.90 -7.17
N LEU A 458 8.18 13.86 -8.49
CA LEU A 458 8.95 13.05 -9.43
C LEU A 458 10.43 13.45 -9.45
N ILE A 459 10.73 14.74 -9.60
CA ILE A 459 12.11 15.26 -9.63
C ILE A 459 12.81 14.98 -8.30
N ALA A 460 12.15 15.24 -7.17
CA ALA A 460 12.71 14.99 -5.85
C ALA A 460 13.00 13.50 -5.62
N SER A 461 12.13 12.61 -6.09
CA SER A 461 12.34 11.15 -5.99
C SER A 461 13.52 10.70 -6.87
N ILE A 462 13.61 11.18 -8.11
CA ILE A 462 14.74 10.90 -9.01
C ILE A 462 16.04 11.45 -8.42
N ALA A 463 16.05 12.68 -7.90
CA ALA A 463 17.22 13.28 -7.29
C ALA A 463 17.69 12.49 -6.05
N SER A 464 16.75 12.00 -5.24
CA SER A 464 17.05 11.16 -4.08
C SER A 464 17.65 9.82 -4.49
N LEU A 465 17.08 9.14 -5.49
CA LEU A 465 17.62 7.90 -6.05
C LEU A 465 19.01 8.11 -6.70
N LEU A 466 19.22 9.22 -7.40
CA LEU A 466 20.51 9.57 -8.00
C LEU A 466 21.55 9.94 -6.94
N SER A 467 21.17 10.70 -5.90
CA SER A 467 22.06 11.02 -4.78
C SER A 467 22.53 9.74 -4.11
N LEU A 468 21.60 8.81 -3.91
CA LEU A 468 21.87 7.49 -3.39
C LEU A 468 22.84 6.72 -4.34
N ALA A 469 22.63 6.76 -5.66
CA ALA A 469 23.50 6.18 -6.70
C ALA A 469 24.93 6.72 -6.70
N ILE A 470 25.06 8.04 -6.69
CA ILE A 470 26.35 8.71 -6.78
C ILE A 470 27.14 8.48 -5.50
N ILE A 471 26.50 8.61 -4.33
CA ILE A 471 27.18 8.56 -3.04
C ILE A 471 27.47 7.11 -2.66
N GLY A 472 26.51 6.21 -2.81
CA GLY A 472 26.71 4.78 -2.57
C GLY A 472 27.71 4.14 -3.53
N GLY A 473 27.83 4.65 -4.77
CA GLY A 473 28.81 4.19 -5.74
C GLY A 473 30.18 4.85 -5.67
N ALA A 474 30.31 6.04 -5.05
CA ALA A 474 31.58 6.74 -4.90
C ALA A 474 32.28 6.46 -3.57
N LEU A 475 31.55 6.01 -2.54
CA LEU A 475 32.09 5.70 -1.21
C LEU A 475 32.49 4.23 -1.03
N HIS A 476 32.13 3.35 -1.98
CA HIS A 476 32.47 1.92 -2.02
C HIS A 476 33.23 1.61 -3.31
#